data_AF-A0A3M1BDE4-F1
#
_entry.id   AF-A0A3M1BDE4-F1
#
_cell.length_a   1.000
_cell.length_b   1.000
_cell.length_c   1.000
_cell.angle_alpha   90.00
_cell.angle_beta   90.00
_cell.angle_gamma   90.00
#
_symmetry.space_group_name_H-M   'P 1'
#
loop_
_entity.id
_entity.type
_entity.pdbx_description
1 polymer ?
#
loop_
_entity_poly.entity_id
_entity_poly.type
_entity_poly.pdbx_seq_one_letter_code
_entity_poly.pdbx_strand_id
1 'polypeptide(L)'
;QLTGYNQIAVIGPGLGLLAGGLILWLAFSKKNSSEKIVDAGLMELWLWSICIYLFSTTTLHPWYLALPLLLCVFTRWRFPVVWSFLIMFTYINYSYEPYRENLLVVALEYFTVGVVIFTELRSERKKILTL
;
A
#
# COMPACT_ATOMS: atom_id res chain seq x y z
N GLN A 1 -21.61 17.23 1.61
CA GLN A 1 -21.92 15.78 1.56
C GLN A 1 -22.75 15.54 0.31
N LEU A 2 -22.26 14.77 -0.67
CA LEU A 2 -22.95 14.61 -1.97
C LEU A 2 -24.00 13.47 -1.99
N THR A 3 -24.04 12.60 -0.97
CA THR A 3 -25.19 11.73 -0.70
C THR A 3 -25.29 11.46 0.80
N GLY A 4 -26.49 11.46 1.38
CA GLY A 4 -26.74 11.16 2.81
C GLY A 4 -26.64 9.67 3.17
N TYR A 5 -25.92 8.88 2.37
CA TYR A 5 -25.78 7.43 2.52
C TYR A 5 -24.36 7.05 2.92
N ASN A 6 -24.20 5.95 3.65
CA ASN A 6 -22.88 5.45 4.04
C ASN A 6 -22.14 4.88 2.83
N GLN A 7 -21.45 5.75 2.08
CA GLN A 7 -20.70 5.38 0.87
C GLN A 7 -19.67 4.27 1.15
N ILE A 8 -19.11 4.22 2.37
CA ILE A 8 -18.18 3.18 2.83
C ILE A 8 -18.84 1.80 2.83
N ALA A 9 -20.13 1.69 3.20
CA ALA A 9 -20.85 0.42 3.24
C ALA A 9 -21.08 -0.17 1.83
N VAL A 10 -21.11 0.66 0.79
CA VAL A 10 -21.29 0.23 -0.60
C VAL A 10 -19.95 -0.06 -1.27
N ILE A 11 -18.96 0.82 -1.06
CA ILE A 11 -17.66 0.74 -1.73
C ILE A 11 -16.76 -0.31 -1.06
N GLY A 12 -16.85 -0.45 0.27
CA GLY A 12 -16.00 -1.34 1.08
C GLY A 12 -16.03 -2.81 0.62
N PRO A 13 -17.20 -3.44 0.43
CA PRO A 13 -17.26 -4.82 -0.05
C PRO A 13 -16.63 -5.02 -1.43
N GLY A 14 -16.82 -4.06 -2.34
CA GLY A 14 -16.22 -4.11 -3.68
C GLY A 14 -14.70 -4.04 -3.64
N LEU A 15 -14.14 -3.14 -2.84
CA LEU A 15 -12.70 -3.03 -2.63
C LEU A 15 -12.12 -4.26 -1.92
N GLY A 16 -12.84 -4.85 -0.96
CA GLY A 16 -12.42 -6.07 -0.28
C GLY A 16 -12.31 -7.27 -1.23
N LEU A 17 -13.28 -7.45 -2.13
CA LEU A 17 -13.23 -8.49 -3.16
C LEU A 17 -12.07 -8.27 -4.13
N LEU A 18 -11.84 -7.01 -4.55
CA LEU A 18 -10.71 -6.65 -5.41
C LEU A 18 -9.38 -6.96 -4.74
N ALA A 19 -9.21 -6.57 -3.47
CA ALA A 19 -8.00 -6.85 -2.70
C ALA A 19 -7.74 -8.35 -2.57
N GLY A 20 -8.77 -9.12 -2.20
CA GLY A 20 -8.69 -10.57 -2.10
C GLY A 20 -8.31 -11.22 -3.44
N GLY A 21 -8.92 -10.77 -4.54
CA GLY A 21 -8.60 -11.24 -5.89
C GLY A 21 -7.15 -10.97 -6.29
N LEU A 22 -6.65 -9.77 -6.04
CA LEU A 22 -5.25 -9.40 -6.31
C LEU A 22 -4.25 -10.20 -5.46
N ILE A 23 -4.55 -10.40 -4.18
CA ILE A 23 -3.70 -11.19 -3.27
C ILE A 23 -3.66 -12.66 -3.72
N LEU A 24 -4.81 -13.24 -4.07
CA LEU A 24 -4.87 -14.61 -4.62
C LEU A 24 -4.09 -14.71 -5.94
N TRP A 25 -4.27 -13.76 -6.85
CA TRP A 25 -3.54 -13.71 -8.11
C TRP A 25 -2.01 -13.66 -7.90
N LEU A 26 -1.54 -12.83 -6.96
CA LEU A 26 -0.12 -12.80 -6.57
C LEU A 26 0.36 -14.14 -6.01
N ALA A 27 -0.44 -14.77 -5.14
CA ALA A 27 -0.11 -16.04 -4.51
C ALA A 27 0.03 -17.17 -5.56
N PHE A 28 -0.87 -17.23 -6.55
CA PHE A 28 -0.81 -18.25 -7.59
C PHE A 28 0.28 -17.99 -8.64
N SER A 29 0.52 -16.72 -8.99
CA SER A 29 1.51 -16.34 -10.01
C SER A 29 2.95 -16.70 -9.60
N LYS A 30 3.24 -16.74 -8.29
CA LYS A 30 4.59 -17.06 -7.78
C LYS A 30 4.87 -18.56 -7.61
N LYS A 31 3.84 -19.42 -7.66
CA LYS A 31 3.98 -20.89 -7.55
C LYS A 31 4.74 -21.52 -8.73
N ASN A 32 4.87 -20.83 -9.86
CA ASN A 32 5.37 -21.40 -11.11
C ASN A 32 6.87 -21.17 -11.39
N SER A 33 7.62 -20.54 -10.48
CA SER A 33 9.06 -20.31 -10.63
C SER A 33 9.84 -21.20 -9.66
N SER A 34 10.47 -22.25 -10.17
CA SER A 34 11.08 -23.33 -9.37
C SER A 34 12.52 -23.07 -8.91
N GLU A 35 13.11 -21.88 -9.08
CA GLU A 35 14.54 -21.69 -8.82
C GLU A 35 14.85 -20.46 -7.94
N LYS A 36 15.50 -20.73 -6.79
CA LYS A 36 16.19 -19.79 -5.86
C LYS A 36 15.33 -18.82 -5.01
N ILE A 37 14.24 -19.30 -4.40
CA ILE A 37 13.19 -18.45 -3.79
C ILE A 37 13.14 -18.44 -2.24
N VAL A 38 14.03 -19.12 -1.52
CA VAL A 38 13.62 -19.62 -0.19
C VAL A 38 13.37 -18.56 0.91
N ASP A 39 13.98 -17.36 0.93
CA ASP A 39 13.68 -16.40 2.03
C ASP A 39 13.33 -14.96 1.60
N ALA A 40 14.04 -14.39 0.62
CA ALA A 40 13.77 -13.02 0.17
C ALA A 40 12.42 -12.87 -0.55
N GLY A 41 11.91 -13.94 -1.16
CA GLY A 41 10.67 -13.90 -1.93
C GLY A 41 9.39 -13.91 -1.09
N LEU A 42 9.41 -14.51 0.10
CA LEU A 42 8.21 -14.65 0.93
C LEU A 42 7.87 -13.34 1.67
N MET A 43 8.88 -12.69 2.25
CA MET A 43 8.71 -11.39 2.91
C MET A 43 8.24 -10.32 1.93
N GLU A 44 8.76 -10.35 0.70
CA GLU A 44 8.31 -9.47 -0.37
C GLU A 44 6.84 -9.75 -0.79
N LEU A 45 6.44 -11.02 -0.86
CA LEU A 45 5.04 -11.38 -1.12
C LEU A 45 4.12 -10.83 -0.02
N TRP A 46 4.50 -10.99 1.23
CA TRP A 46 3.72 -10.50 2.38
C TRP A 46 3.64 -8.98 2.38
N LEU A 47 4.75 -8.29 2.07
CA LEU A 47 4.79 -6.84 1.91
C LEU A 47 3.79 -6.38 0.84
N TRP A 48 3.84 -6.96 -0.37
CA TRP A 48 2.95 -6.58 -1.45
C TRP A 48 1.49 -6.92 -1.13
N SER A 49 1.22 -8.04 -0.47
CA SER A 49 -0.13 -8.45 -0.08
C SER A 49 -0.74 -7.47 0.93
N ILE A 50 0.00 -7.10 1.98
CA ILE A 50 -0.48 -6.11 2.96
C ILE A 50 -0.64 -4.73 2.32
N CYS A 51 0.26 -4.34 1.41
CA CYS A 51 0.14 -3.07 0.71
C CYS A 51 -1.11 -3.04 -0.17
N ILE A 52 -1.41 -4.09 -0.93
CA ILE A 52 -2.65 -4.19 -1.74
C ILE A 52 -3.90 -4.05 -0.87
N TYR A 53 -3.90 -4.73 0.28
CA TYR A 53 -4.99 -4.60 1.25
C TYR A 53 -5.14 -3.16 1.75
N LEU A 54 -4.02 -2.50 2.11
CA LEU A 54 -4.02 -1.10 2.57
C LEU A 54 -4.34 -0.09 1.46
N PHE A 55 -4.00 -0.34 0.20
CA PHE A 55 -4.44 0.51 -0.91
C PHE A 55 -5.94 0.37 -1.20
N SER A 56 -6.54 -0.74 -0.79
CA SER A 56 -7.95 -1.05 -1.01
C SER A 56 -8.83 -0.75 0.21
N THR A 57 -8.29 -0.31 1.34
CA THR A 57 -9.12 0.09 2.48
C THR A 57 -9.65 1.52 2.30
N THR A 58 -10.90 1.75 2.71
CA THR A 58 -11.50 3.09 2.74
C THR A 58 -11.00 3.95 3.91
N THR A 59 -10.38 3.30 4.91
CA THR A 59 -9.92 3.95 6.14
C THR A 59 -8.55 3.41 6.51
N LEU A 60 -7.56 4.29 6.47
CA LEU A 60 -6.15 3.97 6.69
C LEU A 60 -5.62 4.84 7.82
N HIS A 61 -5.25 4.22 8.93
CA HIS A 61 -4.64 4.90 10.07
C HIS A 61 -3.12 4.68 10.10
N PRO A 62 -2.34 5.60 10.66
CA PRO A 62 -0.87 5.51 10.73
C PRO A 62 -0.36 4.20 11.32
N TRP A 63 -1.06 3.63 12.30
CA TRP A 63 -0.64 2.38 12.93
C TRP A 63 -0.77 1.16 12.02
N TYR A 64 -1.62 1.19 10.97
CA TYR A 64 -1.72 0.10 10.00
C TYR A 64 -0.44 -0.06 9.16
N LEU A 65 0.36 0.99 9.05
CA LEU A 65 1.67 0.99 8.38
C LEU A 65 2.78 0.31 9.19
N ALA A 66 2.55 -0.05 10.45
CA ALA A 66 3.56 -0.75 11.26
C ALA A 66 3.97 -2.11 10.66
N LEU A 67 3.01 -2.85 10.09
CA LEU A 67 3.26 -4.14 9.44
C LEU A 67 4.12 -4.01 8.17
N PRO A 68 3.77 -3.20 7.16
CA PRO A 68 4.61 -3.02 5.99
C PRO A 68 5.97 -2.39 6.34
N LEU A 69 6.06 -1.52 7.37
CA LEU A 69 7.34 -1.03 7.87
C LEU A 69 8.25 -2.14 8.40
N LEU A 70 7.71 -3.07 9.21
CA LEU A 70 8.50 -4.19 9.73
C LEU A 70 8.97 -5.10 8.58
N LEU A 71 8.07 -5.40 7.64
CA LEU A 71 8.38 -6.24 6.49
C LEU A 71 9.38 -5.57 5.53
N CYS A 72 9.38 -4.24 5.45
CA CYS A 72 10.30 -3.52 4.57
C CYS A 72 11.77 -3.70 4.98
N VAL A 73 12.04 -3.93 6.27
CA VAL A 73 13.41 -4.21 6.78
C VAL A 73 13.99 -5.50 6.20
N PHE A 74 13.14 -6.49 5.94
CA PHE A 74 13.53 -7.78 5.38
C PHE A 74 13.44 -7.83 3.86
N THR A 75 13.07 -6.71 3.21
CA THR A 75 12.93 -6.62 1.76
C THR A 75 13.78 -5.48 1.21
N ARG A 76 13.86 -5.36 -0.12
CA ARG A 76 14.62 -4.28 -0.78
C ARG A 76 13.82 -2.99 -0.94
N TRP A 77 12.51 -3.05 -0.69
CA TRP A 77 11.56 -1.97 -0.90
C TRP A 77 11.58 -1.01 0.28
N ARG A 78 11.76 0.30 0.03
CA ARG A 78 11.85 1.33 1.08
C ARG A 78 10.67 2.29 1.06
N PHE A 79 9.76 2.15 0.08
CA PHE A 79 8.54 2.96 0.01
C PHE A 79 7.69 2.95 1.31
N PRO A 80 7.59 1.87 2.11
CA PRO A 80 6.79 1.90 3.35
C PRO A 80 7.32 2.90 4.38
N VAL A 81 8.62 3.20 4.37
CA VAL A 81 9.23 4.20 5.23
C VAL A 81 8.72 5.59 4.88
N VAL A 82 8.74 5.94 3.59
CA VAL A 82 8.22 7.22 3.10
C VAL A 82 6.73 7.33 3.39
N TRP A 83 5.99 6.24 3.16
CA TRP A 83 4.55 6.21 3.42
C TRP A 83 4.22 6.45 4.90
N SER A 84 4.98 5.84 5.83
CA SER A 84 4.80 6.05 7.27
C SER A 84 5.08 7.47 7.75
N PHE A 85 5.94 8.20 7.04
CA PHE A 85 6.19 9.61 7.33
C PHE A 85 5.05 10.48 6.81
N LEU A 86 4.55 10.20 5.60
CA LEU A 86 3.49 10.99 4.96
C LEU A 86 2.14 10.84 5.66
N ILE A 87 1.78 9.63 6.11
CA ILE A 87 0.48 9.36 6.74
C ILE A 87 0.24 10.24 7.98
N MET A 88 1.30 10.69 8.67
CA MET A 88 1.18 11.61 9.81
C MET A 88 0.53 12.94 9.42
N PHE A 89 0.67 13.39 8.18
CA PHE A 89 0.05 14.62 7.71
C PHE A 89 -1.48 14.50 7.58
N THR A 90 -2.02 13.30 7.43
CA THR A 90 -3.49 13.10 7.36
C THR A 90 -4.19 13.42 8.66
N TYR A 91 -3.48 13.46 9.79
CA TYR A 91 -4.05 13.82 11.10
C TYR A 91 -4.52 15.26 11.18
N ILE A 92 -4.07 16.11 10.26
CA ILE A 92 -4.57 17.48 10.12
C ILE A 92 -6.11 17.50 9.92
N ASN A 93 -6.69 16.45 9.34
CA ASN A 93 -8.13 16.33 9.13
C ASN A 93 -8.94 16.24 10.43
N TYR A 94 -8.31 15.81 11.53
CA TYR A 94 -8.94 15.74 12.85
C TYR A 94 -8.78 17.03 13.67
N SER A 95 -8.07 18.04 13.14
CA SER A 95 -7.74 19.26 13.90
C SER A 95 -8.79 20.37 13.79
N TYR A 96 -9.82 20.22 12.96
CA TYR A 96 -10.83 21.25 12.71
C TYR A 96 -12.25 20.78 13.05
N GLU A 97 -13.02 21.67 13.66
CA GLU A 97 -14.45 21.51 13.92
C GLU A 97 -15.23 22.54 13.08
N PRO A 98 -16.17 22.16 12.20
CA PRO A 98 -16.62 20.80 11.88
C PRO A 98 -15.59 19.99 11.08
N TYR A 99 -15.59 18.67 11.25
CA TYR A 99 -14.70 17.75 10.51
C TYR A 99 -14.76 18.02 9.00
N ARG A 100 -13.61 18.35 8.42
CA ARG A 100 -13.43 18.52 6.99
C ARG A 100 -12.28 17.63 6.53
N GLU A 101 -12.61 16.65 5.72
CA GLU A 101 -11.63 15.79 5.08
C GLU A 101 -10.92 16.55 3.95
N ASN A 102 -9.63 16.81 4.13
CA ASN A 102 -8.80 17.41 3.10
C ASN A 102 -8.27 16.32 2.15
N LEU A 103 -9.08 16.00 1.15
CA LEU A 103 -8.74 15.03 0.11
C LEU A 103 -7.48 15.41 -0.69
N LEU A 104 -7.05 16.67 -0.68
CA LEU A 104 -5.81 17.09 -1.36
C LEU A 104 -4.57 16.54 -0.64
N VAL A 105 -4.58 16.55 0.70
CA VAL A 105 -3.46 16.00 1.50
C VAL A 105 -3.35 14.50 1.26
N VAL A 106 -4.49 13.80 1.25
CA VAL A 106 -4.57 12.37 0.96
C VAL A 106 -4.10 12.09 -0.47
N ALA A 107 -4.58 12.84 -1.47
CA ALA A 107 -4.16 12.67 -2.86
C ALA A 107 -2.65 12.88 -3.04
N LEU A 108 -2.06 13.87 -2.35
CA LEU A 108 -0.63 14.14 -2.39
C LEU A 108 0.18 13.00 -1.76
N GLU A 109 -0.29 12.45 -0.64
CA GLU A 109 0.31 11.27 -0.01
C GLU A 109 0.36 10.09 -0.99
N TYR A 110 -0.78 9.66 -1.52
CA TYR A 110 -0.84 8.53 -2.44
C TYR A 110 -0.04 8.77 -3.72
N PHE A 111 -0.04 10.01 -4.24
CA PHE A 111 0.79 10.39 -5.38
C PHE A 111 2.28 10.23 -5.08
N THR A 112 2.73 10.72 -3.92
CA THR A 112 4.14 10.65 -3.52
C THR A 112 4.58 9.20 -3.32
N VAL A 113 3.75 8.39 -2.65
CA VAL A 113 4.00 6.94 -2.48
C VAL A 113 4.07 6.23 -3.84
N GLY A 114 3.16 6.55 -4.76
CA GLY A 114 3.15 5.99 -6.12
C GLY A 114 4.43 6.33 -6.90
N VAL A 115 4.92 7.57 -6.81
CA VAL A 115 6.20 7.99 -7.41
C VAL A 115 7.36 7.21 -6.83
N VAL A 116 7.43 7.07 -5.50
CA VAL A 116 8.51 6.31 -4.84
C VAL A 116 8.50 4.85 -5.30
N ILE A 117 7.35 4.19 -5.27
CA ILE A 117 7.19 2.81 -5.77
C ILE A 117 7.67 2.69 -7.22
N PHE A 118 7.27 3.62 -8.10
CA PHE A 118 7.68 3.61 -9.50
C PHE A 118 9.19 3.77 -9.68
N THR A 119 9.82 4.66 -8.90
CA THR A 119 11.28 4.85 -8.92
C THR A 119 12.03 3.62 -8.42
N GLU A 120 11.55 2.96 -7.37
CA GLU A 120 12.13 1.72 -6.84
C GLU A 120 12.02 0.59 -7.86
N LEU A 121 10.86 0.41 -8.49
CA LEU A 121 10.64 -0.57 -9.57
C LEU A 121 11.61 -0.35 -10.75
N ARG A 122 11.81 0.90 -11.16
CA ARG A 122 12.74 1.23 -12.25
C ARG A 122 14.20 0.97 -11.85
N SER A 123 14.56 1.20 -10.59
CA SER A 123 15.90 0.97 -10.06
C SER A 123 16.23 -0.52 -10.03
N GLU A 124 15.33 -1.35 -9.51
CA GLU A 124 15.53 -2.81 -9.46
C GLU A 124 15.58 -3.42 -10.87
N ARG A 125 14.74 -2.97 -11.81
CA ARG A 125 14.80 -3.43 -13.21
C ARG A 125 16.16 -3.15 -13.86
N LYS A 126 16.77 -1.98 -13.58
CA LYS A 126 18.09 -1.63 -14.11
C LYS A 126 19.18 -2.55 -13.55
N LYS A 127 19.15 -2.86 -12.25
CA LYS A 127 20.13 -3.75 -11.61
C LYS A 127 20.12 -5.15 -12.21
N ILE A 128 18.94 -5.68 -12.56
CA ILE A 128 18.80 -6.99 -13.20
C ILE A 128 19.39 -6.99 -14.61
N LEU A 129 19.21 -5.91 -15.38
CA LEU A 129 19.70 -5.80 -16.76
C LEU A 129 21.21 -5.59 -16.88
N THR A 130 21.87 -5.18 -15.79
CA THR A 130 23.33 -4.97 -15.73
C THR A 130 24.10 -6.18 -15.21
N LEU A 131 23.40 -7.23 -14.77
CA LEU A 131 23.97 -8.51 -14.31
C LEU A 131 23.88 -9.55 -15.44
#